data_AF-A0A936CNR2-F1
#
_entry.id   AF-A0A936CNR2-F1
#
_cell.length_a   1.000
_cell.length_b   1.000
_cell.length_c   1.000
_cell.angle_alpha   90.00
_cell.angle_beta   90.00
_cell.angle_gamma   90.00
#
_symmetry.space_group_name_H-M   'P 1'
#
loop_
_entity.id
_entity.type
_entity.pdbx_description
1 polymer ?
#
loop_
_entity_poly.entity_id
_entity_poly.type
_entity_poly.pdbx_seq_one_letter_code
_entity_poly.pdbx_strand_id
1 'polypeptide(L)'
;MAKTRRNTVLALMHEKSHLNNSQFEEAKNSTLDVTQFKRETHLEGLAPYFRAELGKWLKDLLSDPKYLKPDGSKYNIYEDGLKIYTTINPEYQRLAEEAAGEHMTNIQKSYFNVWKTNDPWTFEADENQLKIRKQHYKISFEKQNDIRLSGISIMVNCYLCLLMKSEMLT
;
A
#
# COMPACT_ATOMS: atom_id res chain seq x y z
N MET A 1 1.91 -22.69 -13.65
CA MET A 1 3.36 -23.00 -13.48
C MET A 1 3.69 -23.70 -12.16
N ALA A 2 3.23 -23.21 -11.00
CA ALA A 2 3.56 -23.81 -9.70
C ALA A 2 3.21 -25.31 -9.57
N LYS A 3 1.99 -25.72 -9.95
CA LYS A 3 1.56 -27.14 -9.94
C LYS A 3 2.46 -28.04 -10.80
N THR A 4 2.83 -27.56 -11.99
CA THR A 4 3.72 -28.28 -12.91
C THR A 4 5.10 -28.49 -12.29
N ARG A 5 5.70 -27.44 -11.72
CA ARG A 5 7.03 -27.53 -11.08
C ARG A 5 7.02 -28.43 -9.84
N ARG A 6 5.96 -28.33 -9.01
CA ARG A 6 5.73 -29.22 -7.87
C ARG A 6 5.70 -30.69 -8.32
N ASN A 7 4.93 -31.00 -9.36
CA ASN A 7 4.81 -32.37 -9.86
C ASN A 7 6.14 -32.90 -10.43
N THR A 8 6.98 -32.03 -11.04
CA THR A 8 8.34 -32.42 -11.46
C THR A 8 9.21 -32.82 -10.27
N VAL A 9 9.17 -32.06 -9.17
CA VAL A 9 9.93 -32.38 -7.94
C VAL A 9 9.44 -33.68 -7.32
N LEU A 10 8.12 -33.89 -7.25
CA LEU A 10 7.53 -35.14 -6.76
C LEU A 10 8.00 -36.36 -7.57
N ALA A 11 8.11 -36.22 -8.90
CA ALA A 11 8.60 -37.30 -9.77
C ALA A 11 10.08 -37.62 -9.49
N LEU A 12 10.92 -36.59 -9.30
CA LEU A 12 12.33 -36.77 -8.93
C LEU A 12 12.49 -37.42 -7.55
N MET A 13 11.65 -37.06 -6.59
CA MET A 13 11.66 -37.69 -5.25
C MET A 13 11.25 -39.16 -5.28
N HIS A 14 10.30 -39.52 -6.14
CA HIS A 14 9.91 -40.91 -6.38
C HIS A 14 11.06 -41.71 -7.03
N GLU A 15 11.73 -41.14 -8.04
CA GLU A 15 12.89 -41.75 -8.70
C GLU A 15 14.06 -42.01 -7.72
N LYS A 16 14.28 -41.10 -6.76
CA LYS A 16 15.31 -41.23 -5.72
C LYS A 16 14.86 -42.02 -4.49
N SER A 17 13.74 -42.72 -4.56
CA SER A 17 13.21 -43.58 -3.49
C SER A 17 12.90 -42.87 -2.16
N HIS A 18 12.64 -41.55 -2.20
CA HIS A 18 12.18 -40.79 -1.03
C HIS A 18 10.67 -40.86 -0.82
N LEU A 19 9.92 -41.30 -1.84
CA LEU A 19 8.46 -41.48 -1.79
C LEU A 19 8.12 -42.87 -2.31
N ASN A 20 7.17 -43.54 -1.65
CA ASN A 20 6.57 -44.75 -2.21
C ASN A 20 5.51 -44.38 -3.28
N ASN A 21 5.15 -45.34 -4.14
CA ASN A 21 4.24 -45.08 -5.27
C ASN A 21 2.85 -44.58 -4.81
N SER A 22 2.38 -45.03 -3.64
CA SER A 22 1.12 -44.57 -3.04
C SER A 22 1.19 -43.10 -2.62
N GLN A 23 2.26 -42.71 -1.92
CA GLN A 23 2.51 -41.34 -1.48
C GLN A 23 2.71 -40.39 -2.66
N PHE A 24 3.34 -40.85 -3.74
CA PHE A 24 3.51 -40.05 -4.95
C PHE A 24 2.17 -39.71 -5.61
N GLU A 25 1.31 -40.70 -5.83
CA GLU A 25 0.00 -40.47 -6.45
C GLU A 25 -0.94 -39.66 -5.55
N GLU A 26 -0.90 -39.87 -4.23
CA GLU A 26 -1.63 -39.05 -3.26
C GLU A 26 -1.17 -37.58 -3.30
N ALA A 27 0.13 -37.34 -3.21
CA ALA A 27 0.69 -35.97 -3.21
C ALA A 27 0.48 -35.26 -4.55
N LYS A 28 0.52 -35.98 -5.67
CA LYS A 28 0.25 -35.43 -7.00
C LYS A 28 -1.21 -35.02 -7.18
N ASN A 29 -2.14 -35.85 -6.68
CA ASN A 29 -3.58 -35.61 -6.73
C ASN A 29 -4.06 -34.61 -5.67
N SER A 30 -3.28 -34.39 -4.61
CA SER A 30 -3.56 -33.36 -3.62
C SER A 30 -3.63 -31.96 -4.27
N THR A 31 -4.67 -31.22 -3.90
CA THR A 31 -4.82 -29.81 -4.27
C THR A 31 -3.82 -28.97 -3.47
N LEU A 32 -3.20 -27.99 -4.11
CA LEU A 32 -2.30 -27.07 -3.43
C LEU A 32 -3.12 -26.14 -2.53
N ASP A 33 -3.03 -26.33 -1.21
CA ASP A 33 -3.64 -25.42 -0.25
C ASP A 33 -2.81 -24.13 -0.16
N VAL A 34 -3.44 -23.02 -0.52
CA VAL A 34 -2.88 -21.66 -0.43
C VAL A 34 -3.67 -20.78 0.54
N THR A 35 -4.58 -21.36 1.33
CA THR A 35 -5.45 -20.60 2.25
C THR A 35 -4.67 -19.86 3.33
N GLN A 36 -3.52 -20.41 3.75
CA GLN A 36 -2.63 -19.79 4.73
C GLN A 36 -1.67 -18.76 4.13
N PHE A 37 -1.69 -18.56 2.80
CA PHE A 37 -0.85 -17.55 2.18
C PHE A 37 -1.40 -16.15 2.49
N LYS A 38 -0.75 -15.47 3.44
CA LYS A 38 -1.01 -14.06 3.72
C LYS A 38 0.09 -13.21 3.06
N ARG A 39 -0.31 -12.32 2.15
CA ARG A 39 0.60 -11.29 1.65
C ARG A 39 0.70 -10.22 2.72
N GLU A 40 1.86 -10.12 3.37
CA GLU A 40 2.12 -8.99 4.25
C GLU A 40 2.26 -7.72 3.39
N THR A 41 1.36 -6.78 3.59
CA THR A 41 1.45 -5.45 2.98
C THR A 41 1.98 -4.46 4.01
N HIS A 42 2.74 -3.46 3.56
CA HIS A 42 3.28 -2.41 4.43
C HIS A 42 2.20 -1.49 5.02
N LEU A 43 0.97 -1.60 4.53
CA LEU A 43 -0.21 -0.91 5.05
C LEU A 43 -0.84 -1.63 6.25
N GLU A 44 -0.46 -2.88 6.51
CA GLU A 44 -0.99 -3.65 7.62
C GLU A 44 -0.20 -3.40 8.92
N GLY A 45 -0.95 -3.30 10.02
CA GLY A 45 -0.42 -3.13 11.37
C GLY A 45 -0.70 -1.74 11.97
N LEU A 46 -0.13 -1.50 13.14
CA LEU A 46 -0.27 -0.25 13.88
C LEU A 46 0.44 0.90 13.16
N ALA A 47 -0.18 2.08 13.18
CA ALA A 47 0.42 3.35 12.77
C ALA A 47 1.00 3.39 11.34
N PRO A 48 0.21 3.06 10.30
CA PRO A 48 0.71 3.00 8.92
C PRO A 48 1.29 4.33 8.42
N TYR A 49 0.67 5.46 8.78
CA TYR A 49 1.14 6.80 8.40
C TYR A 49 2.48 7.14 9.05
N PHE A 50 2.61 6.87 10.34
CA PHE A 50 3.87 7.09 11.05
C PHE A 50 5.00 6.25 10.46
N ARG A 51 4.75 4.98 10.15
CA ARG A 51 5.75 4.08 9.57
C ARG A 51 6.20 4.55 8.18
N ALA A 52 5.29 5.09 7.37
CA ALA A 52 5.63 5.64 6.06
C ALA A 52 6.56 6.86 6.18
N GLU A 53 6.24 7.80 7.08
CA GLU A 53 7.09 8.97 7.32
C GLU A 53 8.43 8.61 7.96
N LEU A 54 8.41 7.68 8.93
CA LEU A 54 9.63 7.15 9.54
C LEU A 54 10.54 6.50 8.49
N GLY A 55 9.97 5.76 7.53
CA GLY A 55 10.73 5.14 6.45
C GLY A 55 11.44 6.16 5.55
N LYS A 56 10.76 7.27 5.21
CA LYS A 56 11.38 8.37 4.44
C LYS A 56 12.53 8.99 5.23
N TRP A 57 12.27 9.34 6.49
CA TRP A 57 13.27 9.94 7.36
C TRP A 57 14.49 9.02 7.57
N LEU A 58 14.27 7.72 7.77
CA LEU A 58 15.34 6.74 7.92
C LEU A 58 16.16 6.57 6.66
N LYS A 59 15.53 6.60 5.48
CA LYS A 59 16.25 6.52 4.21
C LYS A 59 17.20 7.71 4.05
N ASP A 60 16.75 8.90 4.41
CA ASP A 60 17.58 10.10 4.37
C ASP A 60 18.69 10.05 5.43
N LEU A 61 18.36 9.62 6.66
CA LEU A 61 19.33 9.46 7.74
C LEU A 61 20.44 8.46 7.41
N LEU A 62 20.09 7.28 6.90
CA LEU A 62 21.04 6.21 6.55
C LEU A 62 21.80 6.48 5.26
N SER A 63 21.48 7.57 4.56
CA SER A 63 22.26 8.03 3.41
C SER A 63 23.52 8.81 3.83
N ASP A 64 23.58 9.28 5.07
CA ASP A 64 24.72 9.98 5.66
C ASP A 64 25.91 9.01 5.87
N PRO A 65 27.15 9.37 5.46
CA PRO A 65 28.34 8.54 5.66
C PRO A 65 28.65 8.18 7.12
N LYS A 66 28.05 8.87 8.09
CA LYS A 66 28.18 8.53 9.52
C LYS A 66 27.56 7.18 9.87
N TYR A 67 26.54 6.73 9.15
CA TYR A 67 25.78 5.52 9.44
C TYR A 67 26.04 4.43 8.39
N LEU A 68 27.29 4.26 7.99
CA LEU A 68 27.68 3.15 7.12
C LEU A 68 27.85 1.85 7.91
N LYS A 69 27.68 0.74 7.22
CA LYS A 69 28.03 -0.58 7.73
C LYS A 69 29.54 -0.67 8.01
N PRO A 70 29.99 -1.66 8.81
CA PRO A 70 31.42 -1.93 9.01
C PRO A 70 32.18 -2.20 7.70
N ASP A 71 31.49 -2.62 6.66
CA ASP A 71 32.04 -2.86 5.32
C ASP A 71 32.10 -1.60 4.43
N GLY A 72 31.57 -0.47 4.90
CA GLY A 72 31.51 0.80 4.16
C GLY A 72 30.31 0.95 3.21
N SER A 73 29.45 -0.06 3.10
CA SER A 73 28.20 0.03 2.32
C SER A 73 27.07 0.69 3.11
N LYS A 74 26.05 1.19 2.40
CA LYS A 74 24.87 1.82 3.00
C LYS A 74 23.91 0.76 3.51
N TYR A 75 23.23 1.06 4.62
CA TYR A 75 22.13 0.21 5.09
C TYR A 75 20.91 0.32 4.17
N ASN A 76 20.33 -0.83 3.87
CA ASN A 76 19.03 -0.96 3.23
C ASN A 76 17.98 -1.32 4.29
N ILE A 77 17.04 -0.40 4.52
CA ILE A 77 15.96 -0.55 5.51
C ILE A 77 15.07 -1.79 5.30
N TYR A 78 15.01 -2.33 4.07
CA TYR A 78 14.13 -3.44 3.74
C TYR A 78 14.83 -4.80 3.70
N GLU A 79 16.13 -4.84 3.41
CA GLU A 79 16.87 -6.08 3.18
C GLU A 79 17.74 -6.49 4.37
N ASP A 80 18.22 -5.52 5.15
CA ASP A 80 19.20 -5.78 6.20
C ASP A 80 18.58 -6.26 7.53
N GLY A 81 17.25 -6.29 7.63
CA GLY A 81 16.55 -6.77 8.84
C GLY A 81 16.73 -5.87 10.06
N LEU A 82 16.88 -4.55 9.86
CA LEU A 82 17.05 -3.58 10.94
C LEU A 82 15.85 -3.56 11.90
N LYS A 83 16.12 -3.50 13.21
CA LYS A 83 15.10 -3.33 14.25
C LYS A 83 15.13 -1.90 14.77
N ILE A 84 14.05 -1.16 14.54
CA ILE A 84 13.90 0.24 14.94
C ILE A 84 12.95 0.31 16.14
N TYR A 85 13.46 0.76 17.28
CA TYR A 85 12.68 1.01 18.48
C TYR A 85 12.32 2.50 18.53
N THR A 86 11.04 2.80 18.67
CA THR A 86 10.54 4.19 18.72
C THR A 86 9.92 4.48 20.07
N THR A 87 9.76 5.75 20.38
CA THR A 87 9.17 6.23 21.65
C THR A 87 7.65 6.39 21.59
N ILE A 88 7.01 6.10 20.44
CA ILE A 88 5.57 6.26 20.28
C ILE A 88 4.84 5.16 21.05
N ASN A 89 3.86 5.57 21.86
CA ASN A 89 2.96 4.65 22.55
C ASN A 89 1.83 4.22 21.59
N PRO A 90 1.62 2.90 21.40
CA PRO A 90 0.61 2.39 20.46
C PRO A 90 -0.83 2.75 20.84
N GLU A 91 -1.16 2.79 22.14
CA GLU A 91 -2.52 3.10 22.61
C GLU A 91 -2.89 4.56 22.32
N TYR A 92 -1.97 5.48 22.58
CA TYR A 92 -2.18 6.89 22.26
C TYR A 92 -2.26 7.13 20.75
N GLN A 93 -1.46 6.41 19.95
CA GLN A 93 -1.52 6.50 18.50
C GLN A 93 -2.88 6.04 17.96
N ARG A 94 -3.42 4.94 18.50
CA ARG A 94 -4.76 4.46 18.13
C ARG A 94 -5.84 5.51 18.42
N LEU A 95 -5.80 6.11 19.62
CA LEU A 95 -6.75 7.17 20.00
C LEU A 95 -6.60 8.42 19.12
N ALA A 96 -5.37 8.78 18.75
CA ALA A 96 -5.12 9.92 17.85
C ALA A 96 -5.67 9.67 16.44
N GLU A 97 -5.49 8.46 15.90
CA GLU A 97 -6.04 8.07 14.60
C GLU A 97 -7.57 8.05 14.59
N GLU A 98 -8.18 7.56 15.67
CA GLU A 98 -9.63 7.57 15.88
C GLU A 98 -10.18 9.01 15.91
N ALA A 99 -9.59 9.87 16.75
CA ALA A 99 -9.98 11.28 16.85
C ALA A 99 -9.79 12.04 15.53
N ALA A 100 -8.71 11.77 14.79
CA ALA A 100 -8.48 12.35 13.47
C ALA A 100 -9.56 11.91 12.46
N GLY A 101 -9.97 10.64 12.49
CA GLY A 101 -11.04 10.10 11.64
C GLY A 101 -12.41 10.75 11.94
N GLU A 102 -12.76 10.89 13.21
CA GLU A 102 -13.98 11.57 13.64
C GLU A 102 -13.98 13.05 13.20
N HIS A 103 -12.86 13.74 13.43
CA HIS A 103 -12.72 15.13 13.04
C HIS A 103 -12.82 15.31 11.51
N MET A 104 -12.17 14.44 10.73
CA MET A 104 -12.23 14.45 9.28
C MET A 104 -13.66 14.27 8.77
N THR A 105 -14.46 13.42 9.42
CA THR A 105 -15.87 13.22 9.07
C THR A 105 -16.67 14.52 9.20
N ASN A 106 -16.40 15.32 10.24
CA ASN A 106 -17.06 16.61 10.42
C ASN A 106 -16.59 17.65 9.39
N ILE A 107 -15.29 17.71 9.10
CA ILE A 107 -14.74 18.57 8.04
C ILE A 107 -15.39 18.25 6.70
N GLN A 108 -15.47 16.96 6.35
CA GLN A 108 -16.09 16.53 5.10
C GLN A 108 -17.55 16.97 5.03
N LYS A 109 -18.35 16.78 6.09
CA LYS A 109 -19.74 17.26 6.14
C LYS A 109 -19.84 18.77 5.90
N SER A 110 -19.02 19.57 6.59
CA SER A 110 -19.00 21.02 6.40
C SER A 110 -18.60 21.41 4.99
N TYR A 111 -17.59 20.74 4.42
CA TYR A 111 -17.18 20.93 3.03
C TYR A 111 -18.33 20.63 2.06
N PHE A 112 -18.98 19.48 2.19
CA PHE A 112 -20.10 19.10 1.34
C PHE A 112 -21.31 20.04 1.48
N ASN A 113 -21.54 20.59 2.67
CA ASN A 113 -22.61 21.56 2.88
C ASN A 113 -22.33 22.88 2.14
N VAL A 114 -21.09 23.38 2.16
CA VAL A 114 -20.70 24.59 1.41
C VAL A 114 -20.80 24.35 -0.09
N TRP A 115 -20.32 23.20 -0.56
CA TRP A 115 -20.23 22.86 -1.99
C TRP A 115 -21.45 22.10 -2.52
N LYS A 116 -22.58 22.18 -1.81
CA LYS A 116 -23.81 21.48 -2.24
C LYS A 116 -24.40 22.07 -3.52
N THR A 117 -24.29 23.39 -3.68
CA THR A 117 -24.89 24.15 -4.79
C THR A 117 -23.90 24.48 -5.90
N ASN A 118 -22.61 24.59 -5.54
CA ASN A 118 -21.56 25.03 -6.44
C ASN A 118 -20.50 23.94 -6.56
N ASP A 119 -19.95 23.76 -7.77
CA ASP A 119 -18.87 22.82 -8.01
C ASP A 119 -17.52 23.42 -7.57
N PRO A 120 -16.81 22.80 -6.61
CA PRO A 120 -15.51 23.26 -6.11
C PRO A 120 -14.46 23.53 -7.20
N TRP A 121 -14.56 22.86 -8.35
CA TRP A 121 -13.55 22.93 -9.40
C TRP A 121 -13.83 24.01 -10.42
N THR A 122 -15.08 24.40 -10.61
CA THR A 122 -15.49 25.40 -11.62
C THR A 122 -15.98 26.71 -11.01
N PHE A 123 -16.35 26.71 -9.73
CA PHE A 123 -16.84 27.91 -9.04
C PHE A 123 -15.79 29.04 -9.04
N GLU A 124 -16.24 30.21 -9.48
CA GLU A 124 -15.50 31.49 -9.58
C GLU A 124 -14.10 31.36 -10.20
N ALA A 125 -13.93 30.47 -11.19
CA ALA A 125 -12.64 30.21 -11.81
C ALA A 125 -12.43 31.02 -13.09
N ASP A 126 -11.28 31.67 -13.23
CA ASP A 126 -10.82 32.21 -14.52
C ASP A 126 -10.30 31.09 -15.46
N GLU A 127 -10.08 31.39 -16.75
CA GLU A 127 -9.61 30.39 -17.72
C GLU A 127 -8.26 29.75 -17.36
N ASN A 128 -7.35 30.51 -16.73
CA ASN A 128 -6.04 30.00 -16.31
C ASN A 128 -6.19 29.10 -15.08
N GLN A 129 -7.04 29.48 -14.13
CA GLN A 129 -7.39 28.70 -12.95
C GLN A 129 -8.06 27.39 -13.35
N LEU A 130 -8.98 27.40 -14.31
CA LEU A 130 -9.59 26.18 -14.85
C LEU A 130 -8.54 25.24 -15.46
N LYS A 131 -7.59 25.78 -16.23
CA LYS A 131 -6.48 24.99 -16.79
C LYS A 131 -5.61 24.37 -15.69
N ILE A 132 -5.21 25.15 -14.69
CA ILE A 132 -4.40 24.69 -13.56
C ILE A 132 -5.15 23.60 -12.77
N ARG A 133 -6.44 23.82 -12.46
CA ARG A 133 -7.28 22.86 -11.72
C ARG A 133 -7.42 21.55 -12.49
N LYS A 134 -7.70 21.60 -13.80
CA LYS A 134 -7.77 20.40 -14.67
C LYS A 134 -6.44 19.65 -14.72
N GLN A 135 -5.32 20.36 -14.83
CA GLN A 135 -3.99 19.75 -14.83
C GLN A 135 -3.68 19.06 -13.50
N HIS A 136 -3.93 19.72 -12.37
CA HIS A 136 -3.73 19.12 -11.04
C HIS A 136 -4.63 17.91 -10.80
N TYR A 137 -5.87 17.93 -11.28
CA TYR A 137 -6.77 16.79 -11.20
C TYR A 137 -6.22 15.58 -11.95
N LYS A 138 -5.74 15.78 -13.19
CA LYS A 138 -5.14 14.72 -14.00
C LYS A 138 -3.92 14.08 -13.30
N ILE A 139 -3.01 14.90 -12.77
CA ILE A 139 -1.83 14.43 -12.03
C ILE A 139 -2.23 13.62 -10.79
N SER A 140 -3.24 14.10 -10.06
CA SER A 140 -3.75 13.41 -8.86
C SER A 140 -4.34 12.04 -9.20
N PHE A 141 -5.10 11.96 -10.30
CA PHE A 141 -5.70 10.72 -10.77
C PHE A 141 -4.64 9.69 -11.24
N GLU A 142 -3.61 10.16 -11.97
CA GLU A 142 -2.50 9.32 -12.41
C GLU A 142 -1.71 8.74 -11.22
N LYS A 143 -1.39 9.57 -10.22
CA LYS A 143 -0.76 9.12 -8.97
C LYS A 143 -1.61 8.10 -8.23
N GLN A 144 -2.93 8.30 -8.17
CA GLN A 144 -3.83 7.36 -7.49
C GLN A 144 -3.87 5.98 -8.17
N ASN A 145 -3.79 5.94 -9.51
CA ASN A 145 -3.71 4.68 -10.27
C ASN A 145 -2.36 3.98 -10.08
N ASP A 146 -1.27 4.73 -10.04
CA ASP A 146 0.08 4.18 -9.78
C ASP A 146 0.15 3.52 -8.40
N ILE A 147 -0.41 4.19 -7.38
CA ILE A 147 -0.54 3.68 -6.00
C ILE A 147 -1.40 2.40 -5.94
N ARG A 148 -2.49 2.32 -6.71
CA ARG A 148 -3.31 1.09 -6.81
C ARG A 148 -2.56 -0.05 -7.51
N LEU A 149 -1.76 0.25 -8.53
CA LEU A 149 -0.97 -0.73 -9.27
C LEU A 149 0.23 -1.24 -8.44
N SER A 150 0.78 -0.42 -7.55
CA SER A 150 1.83 -0.82 -6.60
C SER A 150 1.32 -1.62 -5.37
N GLY A 151 0.05 -2.04 -5.37
CA GLY A 151 -0.55 -2.83 -4.29
C GLY A 151 -0.79 -2.04 -2.99
N ILE A 152 -0.64 -0.72 -3.04
CA ILE A 152 -0.93 0.20 -1.93
C ILE A 152 -2.40 0.57 -2.07
N SER A 153 -3.32 -0.32 -1.66
CA SER A 153 -4.75 -0.02 -1.71
C SER A 153 -5.10 0.99 -0.62
N ILE A 154 -4.75 2.27 -0.83
CA ILE A 154 -5.35 3.37 -0.10
C ILE A 154 -6.76 3.51 -0.67
N MET A 155 -7.69 2.76 -0.08
CA MET A 155 -9.12 3.06 -0.13
C MET A 155 -9.37 4.36 0.64
N VAL A 156 -8.83 5.48 0.15
CA VAL A 156 -9.58 6.73 0.31
C VAL A 156 -10.75 6.54 -0.65
N ASN A 157 -11.84 5.98 -0.11
CA ASN A 157 -13.13 5.94 -0.77
C ASN A 157 -13.67 7.38 -0.77
N CYS A 158 -12.95 8.28 -1.45
CA CYS A 158 -13.43 9.61 -1.74
C CYS A 158 -14.47 9.40 -2.83
N TYR A 159 -15.72 9.21 -2.43
CA TYR A 159 -16.88 9.16 -3.32
C TYR A 159 -16.89 10.35 -4.30
N LEU A 160 -16.25 11.48 -3.94
CA LEU A 160 -16.01 12.63 -4.81
C LEU A 160 -15.20 12.26 -6.08
N CYS A 161 -14.19 11.40 -5.99
CA CYS A 161 -13.31 11.09 -7.13
C CYS A 161 -13.97 10.12 -8.14
N LEU A 162 -14.90 9.28 -7.67
CA LEU A 162 -15.63 8.31 -8.51
C LEU A 162 -16.87 8.92 -9.19
N LEU A 163 -17.64 9.74 -8.48
CA LEU A 163 -18.81 10.44 -9.05
C LEU A 163 -18.40 11.50 -10.08
N MET A 164 -17.23 12.14 -9.93
CA MET A 164 -16.77 13.20 -10.84
C MET A 164 -16.09 12.71 -12.11
N LYS A 165 -15.85 11.40 -12.26
CA LYS A 165 -15.21 10.84 -13.45
C LYS A 165 -16.10 10.97 -14.70
N SER A 166 -17.42 11.07 -14.56
CA SER A 166 -18.35 11.15 -15.70
C SER A 166 -18.62 12.56 -16.23
N GLU A 167 -18.42 13.61 -15.42
CA GLU A 167 -18.85 14.98 -15.80
C GLU A 167 -17.75 15.87 -16.38
N MET A 168 -16.45 15.59 -16.12
CA MET A 168 -15.34 16.44 -16.56
C MET A 168 -14.49 15.88 -17.72
N LEU A 169 -14.79 14.67 -18.20
CA LEU A 169 -14.10 14.01 -19.32
C LEU A 169 -14.87 14.10 -20.65
N THR A 170 -16.07 14.68 -20.63
CA THR A 170 -16.83 15.17 -21.79
C THR A 170 -16.59 16.65 -21.99
#